data_AF-A0A0D6M3F7-F1
#
_entry.id   AF-A0A0D6M3F7-F1
#
_cell.length_a   1.000
_cell.length_b   1.000
_cell.length_c   1.000
_cell.angle_alpha   90.00
_cell.angle_beta   90.00
_cell.angle_gamma   90.00
#
_symmetry.space_group_name_H-M   'P 1'
#
loop_
_entity.id
_entity.type
_entity.pdbx_description
1 polymer ?
#
loop_
_entity_poly.entity_id
_entity_poly.type
_entity_poly.pdbx_seq_one_letter_code
_entity_poly.pdbx_strand_id
1 'polypeptide(L)'
;MDIDWDVPEITSAAWAWMEEIEKSAVRDNAISNKAVTFKDAALRQYLNLMRPSITKIGCAEVLCKEKGVNKYRAFCLTDQAPLKDNEVVYEAGKGGCDKGETCPKGLTCKKGLCAKP
;
A
#
# COMPACT_ATOMS: atom_id res chain seq x y z
N MET A 1 -18.58 -24.50 5.43
CA MET A 1 -18.43 -23.08 5.74
C MET A 1 -18.65 -22.40 4.42
N ASP A 2 -19.87 -21.90 4.20
CA ASP A 2 -20.30 -21.41 2.89
C ASP A 2 -19.72 -20.02 2.70
N ILE A 3 -18.72 -19.92 1.82
CA ILE A 3 -18.12 -18.66 1.41
C ILE A 3 -19.14 -17.99 0.51
N ASP A 4 -19.78 -16.93 1.01
CA ASP A 4 -20.68 -16.09 0.24
C ASP A 4 -19.85 -15.15 -0.64
N TRP A 5 -19.62 -15.57 -1.89
CA TRP A 5 -18.86 -14.81 -2.89
C TRP A 5 -19.51 -13.47 -3.27
N ASP A 6 -20.76 -13.23 -2.86
CA ASP A 6 -21.47 -11.97 -3.12
C ASP A 6 -21.20 -10.91 -2.03
N VAL A 7 -20.51 -11.26 -0.94
CA VAL A 7 -20.13 -10.31 0.12
C VAL A 7 -18.67 -9.88 -0.07
N PRO A 8 -18.40 -8.59 -0.32
CA PRO A 8 -17.03 -8.10 -0.42
C PRO A 8 -16.27 -8.27 0.90
N GLU A 9 -15.04 -8.76 0.80
CA GLU A 9 -14.11 -8.93 1.90
C GLU A 9 -13.06 -7.80 1.91
N ILE A 10 -12.34 -7.65 3.04
CA ILE A 10 -11.26 -6.66 3.20
C ILE A 10 -10.20 -6.76 2.12
N THR A 11 -10.00 -7.97 1.60
CA THR A 11 -9.07 -8.26 0.53
C THR A 11 -9.51 -7.58 -0.77
N SER A 12 -10.81 -7.53 -1.09
CA SER A 12 -11.37 -6.82 -2.25
C SER A 12 -11.07 -5.32 -2.20
N ALA A 13 -11.13 -4.70 -1.01
CA ALA A 13 -10.74 -3.31 -0.85
C ALA A 13 -9.23 -3.10 -1.05
N ALA A 14 -8.41 -4.00 -0.49
CA ALA A 14 -6.97 -3.95 -0.70
C ALA A 14 -6.60 -4.08 -2.18
N TRP A 15 -7.26 -4.99 -2.91
CA TRP A 15 -7.10 -5.12 -4.36
C TRP A 15 -7.48 -3.84 -5.10
N ALA A 16 -8.61 -3.22 -4.77
CA ALA A 16 -9.03 -1.98 -5.40
C ALA A 16 -8.01 -0.84 -5.22
N TRP A 17 -7.35 -0.75 -4.06
CA TRP A 17 -6.26 0.21 -3.83
C TRP A 17 -5.01 -0.15 -4.62
N MET A 18 -4.68 -1.43 -4.74
CA MET A 18 -3.51 -1.88 -5.51
C MET A 18 -3.67 -1.64 -7.02
N GLU A 19 -4.90 -1.74 -7.55
CA GLU A 19 -5.21 -1.49 -8.96
C GLU A 19 -5.02 -0.02 -9.40
N GLU A 20 -4.85 0.94 -8.48
CA GLU A 20 -4.61 2.33 -8.85
C GLU A 20 -3.40 2.47 -9.79
N ILE A 21 -2.34 1.68 -9.58
CA ILE A 21 -1.13 1.69 -10.41
C ILE A 21 -1.35 1.12 -11.83
N GLU A 22 -2.34 0.25 -12.00
CA GLU A 22 -2.71 -0.29 -13.31
C GLU A 22 -3.52 0.73 -14.12
N LYS A 23 -4.25 1.60 -13.42
CA LYS A 23 -5.10 2.65 -14.00
C LYS A 23 -4.37 3.97 -14.23
N SER A 24 -3.25 4.19 -13.54
CA SER A 24 -2.50 5.45 -13.60
C SER A 24 -1.02 5.20 -13.40
N ALA A 25 -0.19 5.71 -14.30
CA ALA A 25 1.26 5.70 -14.12
C ALA A 25 1.69 6.77 -13.11
N VAL A 26 2.73 6.48 -12.32
CA VAL A 26 3.44 7.51 -11.55
C VAL A 26 4.03 8.51 -12.56
N ARG A 27 3.83 9.82 -12.35
CA ARG A 27 4.35 10.83 -13.28
C ARG A 27 5.87 10.80 -13.36
N ASP A 28 6.42 11.02 -14.55
CA ASP A 28 7.87 11.06 -14.78
C ASP A 28 8.60 12.05 -13.85
N ASN A 29 8.00 13.20 -13.58
CA ASN A 29 8.59 14.21 -12.69
C ASN A 29 8.52 13.85 -11.19
N ALA A 30 7.86 12.75 -10.84
CA ALA A 30 7.81 12.18 -9.50
C ALA A 30 8.85 11.08 -9.31
N ILE A 31 9.46 10.59 -10.41
CA ILE A 31 10.45 9.52 -10.43
C ILE A 31 11.84 10.14 -10.66
N SER A 32 12.81 9.69 -9.89
CA SER A 32 14.23 10.01 -10.10
C SER A 32 15.08 8.76 -9.94
N ASN A 33 16.35 8.86 -10.26
CA ASN A 33 17.33 7.81 -9.98
C ASN A 33 17.58 7.58 -8.47
N LYS A 34 17.02 8.44 -7.60
CA LYS A 34 17.19 8.35 -6.14
C LYS A 34 15.93 7.88 -5.42
N ALA A 35 14.75 8.30 -5.89
CA ALA A 35 13.51 8.10 -5.17
C ALA A 35 12.28 8.31 -6.05
N VAL A 36 11.15 7.78 -5.57
CA VAL A 36 9.80 8.12 -6.01
C VAL A 36 9.16 9.04 -4.98
N THR A 37 8.58 10.14 -5.44
CA THR A 37 7.94 11.17 -4.59
C THR A 37 6.43 11.21 -4.82
N PHE A 38 5.67 11.57 -3.78
CA PHE A 38 4.22 11.66 -3.88
C PHE A 38 3.81 12.95 -4.59
N LYS A 39 3.28 12.83 -5.81
CA LYS A 39 2.65 13.95 -6.52
C LYS A 39 1.24 13.60 -6.97
N ASP A 40 0.93 12.32 -7.10
CA ASP A 40 -0.24 11.79 -7.80
C ASP A 40 -1.37 11.42 -6.84
N ALA A 41 -2.38 12.29 -6.75
CA ALA A 41 -3.56 12.05 -5.90
C ALA A 41 -4.36 10.81 -6.32
N ALA A 42 -4.32 10.44 -7.62
CA ALA A 42 -4.97 9.23 -8.13
C ALA A 42 -4.32 7.92 -7.66
N LEU A 43 -3.06 7.99 -7.20
CA LEU A 43 -2.29 6.85 -6.70
C LEU A 43 -2.16 6.88 -5.18
N ARG A 44 -3.01 7.64 -4.50
CA ARG A 44 -2.82 7.93 -3.07
C ARG A 44 -2.85 6.65 -2.24
N GLN A 45 -3.79 5.74 -2.48
CA GLN A 45 -3.89 4.54 -1.65
C GLN A 45 -2.74 3.59 -1.94
N TYR A 46 -2.46 3.34 -3.22
CA TYR A 46 -1.32 2.55 -3.65
C TYR A 46 -0.01 3.07 -3.05
N LEU A 47 0.31 4.35 -3.24
CA LEU A 47 1.56 4.93 -2.76
C LEU A 47 1.64 4.98 -1.24
N ASN A 48 0.52 5.15 -0.52
CA ASN A 48 0.55 5.03 0.93
C ASN A 48 0.91 3.59 1.37
N LEU A 49 0.49 2.55 0.65
CA LEU A 49 0.80 1.16 0.99
C LEU A 49 2.22 0.73 0.60
N MET A 50 2.81 1.36 -0.41
CA MET A 50 4.15 1.02 -0.93
C MET A 50 5.32 1.55 -0.08
N ARG A 51 5.07 2.23 1.04
CA ARG A 51 6.12 2.86 1.83
C ARG A 51 6.91 1.81 2.64
N PRO A 52 8.25 1.74 2.48
CA PRO A 52 9.08 0.74 3.15
C PRO A 52 9.19 0.96 4.66
N SER A 53 8.86 2.17 5.14
CA SER A 53 8.85 2.50 6.57
C SER A 53 7.63 1.95 7.32
N ILE A 54 6.63 1.39 6.62
CA ILE A 54 5.46 0.80 7.26
C ILE A 54 5.87 -0.51 7.94
N THR A 55 5.58 -0.62 9.23
CA THR A 55 5.82 -1.85 9.99
C THR A 55 4.56 -2.47 10.57
N LYS A 56 3.43 -1.73 10.53
CA LYS A 56 2.14 -2.19 11.03
C LYS A 56 1.03 -1.68 10.15
N ILE A 57 0.02 -2.52 9.96
CA ILE A 57 -1.24 -2.17 9.31
C ILE A 57 -2.38 -2.74 10.15
N GLY A 58 -3.44 -1.95 10.34
CA GLY A 58 -4.67 -2.35 11.00
C GLY A 58 -5.85 -1.96 10.13
N CYS A 59 -6.76 -2.91 9.91
CA CYS A 59 -7.90 -2.72 9.02
C CYS A 59 -9.21 -2.98 9.76
N ALA A 60 -10.26 -2.31 9.31
CA ALA A 60 -11.63 -2.52 9.74
C ALA A 60 -12.54 -2.50 8.51
N GLU A 61 -13.56 -3.35 8.52
CA GLU A 61 -14.60 -3.36 7.50
C GLU A 61 -15.98 -3.35 8.14
N VAL A 62 -16.96 -2.85 7.40
CA VAL A 62 -18.36 -2.89 7.79
C VAL A 62 -19.25 -3.03 6.57
N LEU A 63 -20.25 -3.89 6.69
CA LEU A 63 -21.35 -4.02 5.75
C LEU A 63 -22.60 -3.39 6.36
N CYS A 64 -23.05 -2.27 5.78
CA CYS A 64 -24.23 -1.54 6.24
C CYS A 64 -25.38 -1.70 5.22
N LYS A 65 -26.59 -2.02 5.68
CA LYS A 65 -27.78 -2.00 4.81
C LYS A 65 -28.50 -0.66 4.95
N GLU A 66 -28.42 0.19 3.93
CA GLU A 66 -29.06 1.51 3.90
C GLU A 66 -30.11 1.59 2.79
N LYS A 67 -31.37 1.88 3.14
CA LYS A 67 -32.51 1.95 2.18
C LYS A 67 -32.62 0.72 1.26
N GLY A 68 -32.33 -0.47 1.81
CA GLY A 68 -32.38 -1.73 1.07
C GLY A 68 -31.12 -2.07 0.26
N VAL A 69 -30.14 -1.17 0.19
CA VAL A 69 -28.86 -1.36 -0.52
C VAL A 69 -27.76 -1.75 0.46
N ASN A 70 -27.00 -2.80 0.14
CA ASN A 70 -25.80 -3.19 0.88
C ASN A 70 -24.65 -2.23 0.52
N LYS A 71 -24.11 -1.54 1.52
CA LYS A 71 -22.97 -0.64 1.41
C LYS A 71 -21.80 -1.24 2.16
N TYR A 72 -20.77 -1.59 1.41
CA TYR A 72 -19.52 -2.06 1.98
C TYR A 72 -18.55 -0.90 2.19
N ARG A 73 -17.88 -0.87 3.34
CA ARG A 73 -16.79 0.05 3.63
C ARG A 73 -15.63 -0.71 4.25
N ALA A 74 -14.44 -0.46 3.73
CA ALA A 74 -13.18 -0.90 4.28
C ALA A 74 -12.29 0.30 4.56
N PHE A 75 -11.53 0.21 5.64
CA PHE A 75 -10.57 1.23 6.02
C PHE A 75 -9.35 0.59 6.65
N CYS A 76 -8.17 0.96 6.18
CA CYS A 76 -6.91 0.53 6.77
C CYS A 76 -6.09 1.74 7.21
N LEU A 77 -5.40 1.58 8.33
CA LEU A 77 -4.44 2.50 8.89
C LEU A 77 -3.07 1.83 8.93
N THR A 78 -2.03 2.60 8.66
CA THR A 78 -0.65 2.18 8.87
C THR A 78 -0.07 2.89 10.09
N ASP A 79 1.12 2.47 10.53
CA ASP A 79 1.89 3.19 11.55
C ASP A 79 2.57 4.48 11.04
N GLN A 80 2.12 4.99 9.90
CA GLN A 80 2.67 6.17 9.25
C GLN A 80 1.60 7.25 9.06
N ALA A 81 2.01 8.51 9.13
CA ALA A 81 1.14 9.64 8.78
C ALA A 81 0.79 9.61 7.28
N PRO A 82 -0.36 10.17 6.87
CA PRO A 82 -0.72 10.27 5.46
C PRO A 82 0.35 11.01 4.65
N LEU A 83 0.67 10.51 3.44
CA LEU A 83 1.61 11.15 2.52
C LEU A 83 1.22 12.62 2.22
N LYS A 84 2.23 13.49 2.24
CA LYS A 84 2.14 14.88 1.80
C LYS A 84 2.77 15.05 0.42
N ASP A 85 2.38 16.12 -0.26
CA ASP A 85 2.94 16.45 -1.57
C ASP A 85 4.47 16.59 -1.51
N ASN A 86 5.14 15.97 -2.48
CA ASN A 86 6.59 15.85 -2.62
C ASN A 86 7.29 15.00 -1.56
N GLU A 87 6.56 14.33 -0.65
CA GLU A 87 7.16 13.39 0.29
C GLU A 87 7.71 12.16 -0.45
N VAL A 88 8.87 11.64 -0.01
CA VAL A 88 9.44 10.42 -0.57
C VAL A 88 8.57 9.24 -0.18
N VAL A 89 8.11 8.48 -1.18
CA VAL A 89 7.36 7.24 -0.97
C VAL A 89 8.33 6.09 -0.68
N TYR A 90 9.32 5.90 -1.57
CA TYR A 90 10.40 4.93 -1.42
C TYR A 90 11.63 5.37 -2.20
N GLU A 91 12.79 4.89 -1.75
CA GLU A 91 14.08 5.09 -2.42
C GLU A 91 14.21 4.14 -3.62
N ALA A 92 14.82 4.62 -4.70
CA ALA A 92 15.15 3.81 -5.86
C ALA A 92 16.41 2.98 -5.55
N GLY A 93 16.42 1.72 -5.98
CA GLY A 93 17.53 0.80 -5.70
C GLY A 93 17.53 -0.43 -6.61
N LYS A 94 18.33 -1.42 -6.25
CA LYS A 94 18.57 -2.65 -7.05
C LYS A 94 17.45 -3.68 -7.00
N GLY A 95 16.32 -3.36 -6.37
CA GLY A 95 15.11 -4.19 -6.40
C GLY A 95 14.90 -5.13 -5.21
N GLY A 96 15.45 -4.80 -4.03
CA GLY A 96 15.17 -5.48 -2.76
C GLY A 96 16.41 -5.92 -1.99
N CYS A 97 16.23 -6.34 -0.72
CA CYS A 97 17.32 -6.80 0.14
C CYS A 97 17.97 -8.12 -0.33
N ASP A 98 17.34 -8.81 -1.28
CA ASP A 98 17.83 -10.02 -1.94
C ASP A 98 18.58 -9.73 -3.25
N LYS A 99 18.55 -8.47 -3.71
CA LYS A 99 19.20 -8.01 -4.96
C LYS A 99 20.32 -6.99 -4.73
N GLY A 100 20.88 -6.96 -3.53
CA GLY A 100 22.05 -6.16 -3.19
C GLY A 100 21.75 -4.89 -2.39
N GLU A 101 20.50 -4.66 -1.99
CA GLU A 101 20.20 -3.70 -0.91
C GLU A 101 20.40 -4.37 0.46
N THR A 102 20.62 -3.56 1.51
CA THR A 102 20.82 -4.08 2.86
C THR A 102 19.68 -3.66 3.78
N CYS A 103 19.18 -4.59 4.59
CA CYS A 103 18.17 -4.25 5.58
C CYS A 103 18.72 -3.43 6.74
N PRO A 104 17.90 -2.52 7.32
CA PRO A 104 18.23 -1.85 8.57
C PRO A 104 18.62 -2.84 9.67
N LYS A 105 19.49 -2.40 10.59
CA LYS A 105 19.99 -3.22 11.69
C LYS A 105 18.83 -3.82 12.49
N GLY A 106 18.88 -5.13 12.72
CA GLY A 106 17.87 -5.88 13.47
C GLY A 106 16.71 -6.40 12.63
N LEU A 107 16.70 -6.16 11.32
CA LEU A 107 15.78 -6.77 10.37
C LEU A 107 16.50 -7.85 9.55
N THR A 108 15.73 -8.83 9.08
CA THR A 108 16.19 -9.91 8.22
C THR A 108 15.55 -9.79 6.84
N CYS A 109 16.29 -10.18 5.80
CA CYS A 109 15.74 -10.22 4.46
C CYS A 109 14.83 -11.44 4.28
N LYS A 110 13.56 -11.22 3.96
CA LYS A 110 12.57 -12.25 3.65
C LYS A 110 11.90 -11.90 2.33
N LYS A 111 12.18 -12.67 1.26
CA LYS A 111 11.59 -12.49 -0.09
C LYS A 111 11.74 -11.05 -0.64
N GLY A 112 12.95 -10.47 -0.50
CA GLY A 112 13.24 -9.11 -0.95
C GLY A 112 12.73 -7.98 -0.04
N LEU A 113 12.00 -8.30 1.03
CA LEU A 113 11.53 -7.34 2.03
C LEU A 113 12.29 -7.47 3.36
N CYS A 114 12.46 -6.34 4.04
CA CYS A 114 13.05 -6.30 5.37
C CYS A 114 11.99 -6.57 6.43
N ALA A 115 12.13 -7.69 7.14
CA ALA A 115 11.17 -8.16 8.12
C ALA A 115 11.80 -8.23 9.51
N LYS A 116 10.99 -8.00 10.54
CA LYS A 116 11.37 -8.39 11.90
C LYS A 116 11.57 -9.91 11.93
N PRO A 117 12.59 -10.40 12.67
CA PRO A 117 12.87 -11.84 12.80
C PRO A 117 11.61 -12.64 13.12
#